data_AF-A0A843JZY8-F1
#
_entry.id   AF-A0A843JZY8-F1
#
_cell.length_a   1.000
_cell.length_b   1.000
_cell.length_c   1.000
_cell.angle_alpha   90.00
_cell.angle_beta   90.00
_cell.angle_gamma   90.00
#
_symmetry.space_group_name_H-M   'P 1'
#
loop_
_entity.id
_entity.type
_entity.pdbx_description
1 polymer ?
#
loop_
_entity_poly.entity_id
_entity_poly.type
_entity_poly.pdbx_seq_one_letter_code
_entity_poly.pdbx_strand_id
1 'polypeptide(L)'
;MNSKGIFFRLSWLAIALLAASSSLIAASANELEPIEDKILILFPYHALLVLSGLLFLIAGMVCARYLKGKRWWLKAHRTLGIAGAALTLSGITVAIYMVSASAGLQPPGGPHAYLGIIVSLMVILTPVLGFIQLKKRDKRLQTIHRWSGRMTIALMIINAYLGWMMIQSFQ
;
A
#
# COMPACT_ATOMS: atom_id res chain seq x y z
N MET A 1 24.39 25.66 -58.28
CA MET A 1 23.53 25.50 -57.08
C MET A 1 23.90 26.58 -56.07
N ASN A 2 22.93 27.39 -55.64
CA ASN A 2 23.17 28.59 -54.81
C ASN A 2 23.36 28.19 -53.34
N SER A 3 24.59 28.27 -52.84
CA SER A 3 24.98 27.88 -51.48
C SER A 3 24.17 28.58 -50.38
N LYS A 4 23.72 29.81 -50.62
CA LYS A 4 22.91 30.60 -49.68
C LYS A 4 21.53 29.96 -49.40
N GLY A 5 20.94 29.28 -50.37
CA GLY A 5 19.65 28.59 -50.21
C GLY A 5 19.74 27.30 -49.39
N ILE A 6 20.91 26.66 -49.39
CA ILE A 6 21.15 25.42 -48.63
C ILE A 6 21.31 25.75 -47.14
N PHE A 7 22.08 26.78 -46.78
CA PHE A 7 22.22 27.22 -45.39
C PHE A 7 20.90 27.70 -44.79
N PHE A 8 20.08 28.42 -45.55
CA PHE A 8 18.75 28.84 -45.09
C PHE A 8 17.85 27.61 -44.81
N ARG A 9 17.81 26.63 -45.73
CA ARG A 9 17.01 25.40 -45.54
C ARG A 9 17.50 24.55 -44.37
N LEU A 10 18.81 24.45 -44.14
CA LEU A 10 19.38 23.73 -42.99
C LEU A 10 19.06 24.42 -41.65
N SER A 11 19.06 25.75 -41.60
CA SER A 11 18.68 26.51 -40.40
C SER A 11 17.20 26.31 -40.05
N TRP A 12 16.31 26.30 -41.05
CA TRP A 12 14.88 26.05 -40.81
C TRP A 12 14.59 24.61 -40.38
N LEU A 13 15.33 23.63 -40.90
CA LEU A 13 15.23 22.24 -40.44
C LEU A 13 15.74 22.07 -39.01
N ALA A 14 16.82 22.75 -38.63
CA ALA A 14 17.33 22.73 -37.25
C ALA A 14 16.34 23.36 -36.27
N ILE A 15 15.73 24.50 -36.62
CA ILE A 15 14.70 25.16 -35.80
C ILE A 15 13.44 24.29 -35.71
N ALA A 16 13.02 23.65 -36.80
CA ALA A 16 11.88 22.73 -36.80
C ALA A 16 12.14 21.47 -35.96
N LEU A 17 13.37 20.92 -35.99
CA LEU A 17 13.77 19.80 -35.12
C LEU A 17 13.82 20.21 -33.64
N LEU A 18 14.32 21.41 -33.33
CA LEU A 18 14.34 21.93 -31.95
C LEU A 18 12.92 22.18 -31.43
N ALA A 19 12.05 22.73 -32.27
CA ALA A 19 10.63 22.94 -31.94
C ALA A 19 9.89 21.59 -31.75
N ALA A 20 10.11 20.62 -32.64
CA ALA A 20 9.49 19.29 -32.55
C ALA A 20 9.97 18.50 -31.33
N SER A 21 11.25 18.61 -30.96
CA SER A 21 11.76 17.99 -29.73
C SER A 21 11.21 18.67 -28.49
N SER A 22 11.07 20.00 -28.47
CA SER A 22 10.46 20.72 -27.35
C SER A 22 8.97 20.38 -27.13
N SER A 23 8.21 20.18 -28.21
CA SER A 23 6.79 19.81 -28.13
C SER A 23 6.59 18.35 -27.73
N LEU A 24 7.48 17.44 -28.13
CA LEU A 24 7.50 16.05 -27.65
C LEU A 24 7.84 15.96 -26.16
N ILE A 25 8.78 16.77 -25.68
CA ILE A 25 9.12 16.86 -24.25
C ILE A 25 7.96 17.45 -23.45
N ALA A 26 7.32 18.51 -23.95
CA ALA A 26 6.15 19.12 -23.30
C ALA A 26 4.92 18.20 -23.28
N ALA A 27 4.65 17.46 -24.36
CA ALA A 27 3.58 16.47 -24.40
C ALA A 27 3.86 15.29 -23.46
N SER A 28 5.12 14.84 -23.37
CA SER A 28 5.55 13.83 -22.39
C SER A 28 5.40 14.32 -20.94
N ALA A 29 5.69 15.59 -20.65
CA ALA A 29 5.55 16.16 -19.31
C ALA A 29 4.07 16.30 -18.90
N ASN A 30 3.21 16.70 -19.84
CA ASN A 30 1.77 16.92 -19.60
C ASN A 30 0.98 15.61 -19.36
N GLU A 31 1.48 14.47 -19.83
CA GLU A 31 0.93 13.14 -19.55
C GLU A 31 1.42 12.56 -18.19
N LEU A 32 2.57 13.04 -17.68
CA LEU A 32 3.18 12.56 -16.43
C LEU A 32 2.68 13.31 -15.19
N GLU A 33 2.38 14.61 -15.28
CA GLU A 33 1.78 15.38 -14.18
C GLU A 33 0.49 14.77 -13.58
N PRO A 34 -0.51 14.34 -14.38
CA PRO A 34 -1.76 13.82 -13.81
C PRO A 34 -1.62 12.47 -13.09
N ILE A 35 -0.49 11.78 -13.25
CA ILE A 35 -0.19 10.50 -12.59
C ILE A 35 0.52 10.73 -11.25
N GLU A 36 1.52 11.62 -11.22
CA GLU A 36 2.30 11.95 -10.03
C GLU A 36 1.40 12.59 -8.94
N ASP A 37 0.51 13.49 -9.35
CA ASP A 37 -0.47 14.14 -8.45
C ASP A 37 -1.38 13.12 -7.74
N LYS A 38 -1.85 12.09 -8.46
CA LYS A 38 -2.76 11.09 -7.88
C LYS A 38 -2.09 10.23 -6.81
N ILE A 39 -0.82 9.88 -7.00
CA ILE A 39 -0.08 9.06 -6.03
C ILE A 39 0.14 9.86 -4.74
N LEU A 40 0.54 11.12 -4.86
CA LEU A 40 0.75 12.02 -3.72
C LEU A 40 -0.54 12.27 -2.94
N ILE A 41 -1.67 12.42 -3.63
CA ILE A 41 -2.98 12.60 -3.00
C ILE A 41 -3.45 11.34 -2.27
N LEU A 42 -3.22 10.15 -2.84
CA LEU A 42 -3.74 8.88 -2.30
C LEU A 42 -2.89 8.27 -1.19
N PHE A 43 -1.58 8.57 -1.17
CA PHE A 43 -0.65 8.03 -0.19
C PHE A 43 -1.09 8.25 1.28
N PRO A 44 -1.50 9.47 1.72
CA PRO A 44 -1.97 9.68 3.09
C PRO A 44 -3.17 8.82 3.45
N TYR A 45 -4.10 8.59 2.52
CA TYR A 45 -5.26 7.72 2.75
C TYR A 45 -4.85 6.27 2.93
N HIS A 46 -3.92 5.76 2.10
CA HIS A 46 -3.35 4.42 2.28
C HIS A 46 -2.72 4.29 3.69
N ALA A 47 -1.84 5.22 4.06
CA ALA A 47 -1.16 5.20 5.35
C ALA A 47 -2.14 5.29 6.53
N LEU A 48 -3.12 6.20 6.49
CA LEU A 48 -4.13 6.36 7.54
C LEU A 48 -4.97 5.09 7.72
N LEU A 49 -5.41 4.46 6.63
CA LEU A 49 -6.21 3.23 6.68
C LEU A 49 -5.42 2.06 7.27
N VAL A 50 -4.19 1.83 6.81
CA VAL A 50 -3.34 0.73 7.30
C VAL A 50 -2.93 0.95 8.76
N LEU A 51 -2.55 2.18 9.15
CA LEU A 51 -2.20 2.50 10.54
C LEU A 51 -3.41 2.38 11.47
N SER A 52 -4.59 2.86 11.05
CA SER A 52 -5.83 2.67 11.82
C SER A 52 -6.15 1.19 11.96
N GLY A 53 -5.99 0.41 10.89
CA GLY A 53 -6.13 -1.04 10.92
C GLY A 53 -5.20 -1.70 11.94
N LEU A 54 -3.91 -1.32 11.94
CA LEU A 54 -2.92 -1.78 12.91
C LEU A 54 -3.33 -1.46 14.36
N LEU A 55 -3.75 -0.23 14.64
CA LEU A 55 -4.19 0.19 15.97
C LEU A 55 -5.38 -0.63 16.46
N PHE A 56 -6.36 -0.91 15.59
CA PHE A 56 -7.52 -1.74 15.92
C PHE A 56 -7.12 -3.20 16.20
N LEU A 57 -6.16 -3.75 15.44
CA LEU A 57 -5.65 -5.11 15.69
C LEU A 57 -4.89 -5.19 17.02
N ILE A 58 -4.07 -4.19 17.34
CA ILE A 58 -3.39 -4.08 18.64
C ILE A 58 -4.42 -3.97 19.78
N ALA A 59 -5.43 -3.11 19.63
CA ALA A 59 -6.52 -2.99 20.60
C ALA A 59 -7.27 -4.32 20.78
N GLY A 60 -7.51 -5.05 19.68
CA GLY A 60 -8.07 -6.39 19.70
C GLY A 60 -7.21 -7.39 20.49
N MET A 61 -5.89 -7.36 20.31
CA MET A 61 -4.94 -8.18 21.08
C MET A 61 -4.94 -7.82 22.57
N VAL A 62 -4.90 -6.53 22.90
CA VAL A 62 -4.96 -6.01 24.29
C VAL A 62 -6.26 -6.45 24.95
N CYS A 63 -7.40 -6.31 24.26
CA CYS A 63 -8.69 -6.78 24.72
C CYS A 63 -8.66 -8.28 25.06
N ALA A 64 -8.13 -9.10 24.15
CA ALA A 64 -8.00 -10.54 24.37
C ALA A 64 -7.00 -10.90 25.48
N ARG A 65 -6.03 -10.05 25.82
CA ARG A 65 -5.03 -10.34 26.87
C ARG A 65 -5.49 -9.95 28.26
N TYR A 66 -6.15 -8.79 28.39
CA TYR A 66 -6.42 -8.16 29.69
C TYR A 66 -7.90 -8.15 30.06
N LEU A 67 -8.82 -8.23 29.09
CA LEU A 67 -10.26 -8.09 29.36
C LEU A 67 -11.01 -9.42 29.44
N LYS A 68 -10.32 -10.57 29.42
CA LYS A 68 -10.94 -11.93 29.43
C LYS A 68 -11.96 -12.17 30.55
N GLY A 69 -11.86 -11.45 31.67
CA GLY A 69 -12.81 -11.55 32.79
C GLY A 69 -14.17 -10.87 32.54
N LYS A 70 -14.32 -10.08 31.47
CA LYS A 70 -15.56 -9.36 31.15
C LYS A 70 -16.42 -10.15 30.17
N ARG A 71 -17.72 -10.31 30.43
CA ARG A 71 -18.64 -11.09 29.56
C ARG A 71 -18.63 -10.68 28.07
N TRP A 72 -18.29 -9.42 27.78
CA TRP A 72 -18.26 -8.86 26.42
C TRP A 72 -16.89 -8.95 25.71
N TRP A 73 -15.85 -9.50 26.36
CA TRP A 73 -14.47 -9.49 25.84
C TRP A 73 -14.34 -10.10 24.45
N LEU A 74 -15.04 -11.22 24.22
CA LEU A 74 -14.94 -11.95 22.94
C LEU A 74 -15.63 -11.17 21.82
N LYS A 75 -16.75 -10.52 22.12
CA LYS A 75 -17.45 -9.65 21.17
C LYS A 75 -16.55 -8.47 20.78
N ALA A 76 -15.95 -7.78 21.76
CA ALA A 76 -15.04 -6.68 21.50
C ALA A 76 -13.79 -7.11 20.73
N HIS A 77 -13.11 -8.19 21.13
CA HIS A 77 -11.95 -8.73 20.41
C HIS A 77 -12.28 -9.04 18.94
N ARG A 78 -13.43 -9.69 18.71
CA ARG A 78 -13.91 -10.01 17.36
C ARG A 78 -14.22 -8.76 16.55
N THR A 79 -14.96 -7.80 17.11
CA THR A 79 -15.31 -6.55 16.42
C THR A 79 -14.05 -5.75 16.06
N LEU A 80 -13.12 -5.59 17.00
CA LEU A 80 -11.84 -4.92 16.76
C LEU A 80 -11.00 -5.64 15.72
N GLY A 81 -10.95 -6.98 15.78
CA GLY A 81 -10.23 -7.80 14.81
C GLY A 81 -10.78 -7.66 13.39
N ILE A 82 -12.10 -7.73 13.22
CA ILE A 82 -12.75 -7.57 11.91
C ILE A 82 -12.62 -6.14 11.39
N ALA A 83 -12.83 -5.13 12.24
CA ALA A 83 -12.69 -3.73 11.85
C ALA A 83 -11.24 -3.41 11.45
N GLY A 84 -10.26 -3.86 12.23
CA GLY A 84 -8.85 -3.69 11.90
C GLY A 84 -8.45 -4.38 10.60
N ALA A 85 -8.97 -5.59 10.37
CA ALA A 85 -8.77 -6.31 9.11
C ALA A 85 -9.39 -5.58 7.92
N ALA A 86 -10.63 -5.11 8.05
CA ALA A 86 -11.33 -4.37 7.00
C ALA A 86 -10.60 -3.07 6.64
N LEU A 87 -10.20 -2.27 7.63
CA LEU A 87 -9.42 -1.04 7.42
C LEU A 87 -8.09 -1.31 6.71
N THR A 88 -7.38 -2.36 7.14
CA THR A 88 -6.11 -2.75 6.50
C THR A 88 -6.32 -3.14 5.04
N LEU A 89 -7.34 -3.97 4.74
CA LEU A 89 -7.68 -4.38 3.38
C LEU A 89 -8.13 -3.20 2.51
N SER A 90 -8.89 -2.25 3.06
CA SER A 90 -9.23 -1.01 2.36
C SER A 90 -7.98 -0.20 2.01
N GLY A 91 -7.03 -0.08 2.94
CA GLY A 91 -5.73 0.56 2.67
C GLY A 91 -4.95 -0.16 1.58
N ILE A 92 -4.94 -1.50 1.56
CA ILE A 92 -4.33 -2.30 0.50
C ILE A 92 -5.00 -2.04 -0.85
N THR A 93 -6.33 -1.92 -0.92
CA THR A 93 -7.05 -1.56 -2.16
C THR A 93 -6.59 -0.20 -2.70
N VAL A 94 -6.42 0.80 -1.82
CA VAL A 94 -5.84 2.10 -2.22
C VAL A 94 -4.44 1.93 -2.78
N ALA A 95 -3.60 1.10 -2.14
CA ALA A 95 -2.24 0.82 -2.61
C ALA A 95 -2.26 0.17 -4.02
N ILE A 96 -3.11 -0.83 -4.24
CA ILE A 96 -3.26 -1.48 -5.55
C ILE A 96 -3.67 -0.45 -6.61
N TYR A 97 -4.61 0.43 -6.28
CA TYR A 97 -5.03 1.49 -7.20
C TYR A 97 -3.87 2.45 -7.52
N MET A 98 -3.11 2.90 -6.51
CA MET A 98 -1.92 3.75 -6.72
C MET A 98 -0.90 3.10 -7.67
N VAL A 99 -0.63 1.80 -7.52
CA VAL A 99 0.28 1.06 -8.41
C VAL A 99 -0.30 0.88 -9.81
N SER A 100 -1.60 0.66 -9.94
CA SER A 100 -2.24 0.53 -11.25
C SER A 100 -2.28 1.86 -12.03
N ALA A 101 -2.45 2.97 -11.31
CA ALA A 101 -2.50 4.31 -11.88
C ALA A 101 -1.12 4.83 -12.34
N SER A 102 -0.02 4.28 -11.80
CA SER A 102 1.35 4.64 -12.19
C SER A 102 1.83 3.96 -13.49
N ALA A 103 0.91 3.37 -14.29
CA ALA A 103 1.17 2.65 -15.54
C ALA A 103 2.25 1.55 -15.43
N GLY A 104 2.53 1.05 -14.21
CA GLY A 104 3.60 0.09 -13.97
C GLY A 104 5.02 0.61 -14.22
N LEU A 105 5.18 1.91 -14.54
CA LEU A 105 6.49 2.52 -14.82
C LEU A 105 7.39 2.51 -13.58
N GLN A 106 6.79 2.47 -12.38
CA GLN A 106 7.44 2.19 -11.11
C GLN A 106 6.45 1.41 -10.23
N PRO A 107 6.53 0.07 -10.13
CA PRO A 107 5.94 -0.60 -8.99
C PRO A 107 6.67 -0.09 -7.73
N PRO A 108 6.05 -0.06 -6.54
CA PRO A 108 6.79 -0.11 -5.29
C PRO A 108 7.39 -1.53 -5.17
N GLY A 109 8.25 -1.91 -6.13
CA GLY A 109 9.00 -3.15 -6.11
C GLY A 109 10.01 -3.03 -4.99
N GLY A 110 9.73 -3.67 -3.87
CA GLY A 110 10.57 -3.56 -2.71
C GLY A 110 10.02 -4.33 -1.52
N PRO A 111 10.81 -4.43 -0.44
CA PRO A 111 10.43 -5.17 0.76
C PRO A 111 9.05 -4.80 1.30
N HIS A 112 8.64 -3.52 1.21
CA HIS A 112 7.34 -3.04 1.65
C HIS A 112 6.16 -3.70 0.89
N ALA A 113 6.22 -3.77 -0.44
CA ALA A 113 5.12 -4.36 -1.20
C ALA A 113 5.03 -5.88 -1.02
N TYR A 114 6.16 -6.59 -1.02
CA TYR A 114 6.19 -8.05 -0.80
C TYR A 114 5.66 -8.41 0.59
N LEU A 115 6.11 -7.69 1.62
CA LEU A 115 5.64 -7.91 2.98
C LEU A 115 4.17 -7.48 3.14
N GLY A 116 3.73 -6.44 2.43
CA GLY A 116 2.33 -6.03 2.33
C GLY A 116 1.40 -7.11 1.79
N ILE A 117 1.83 -7.90 0.79
CA ILE A 117 1.07 -9.05 0.27
C ILE A 117 0.94 -10.13 1.35
N ILE A 118 2.04 -10.46 2.04
CA ILE A 118 2.02 -11.45 3.13
C ILE A 118 1.08 -10.99 4.25
N VAL A 119 1.15 -9.72 4.63
CA VAL A 119 0.25 -9.11 5.63
C VAL A 119 -1.21 -9.21 5.19
N SER A 120 -1.52 -8.92 3.92
CA SER A 120 -2.87 -9.03 3.36
C SER A 120 -3.46 -10.42 3.59
N LEU A 121 -2.69 -11.47 3.27
CA LEU A 121 -3.09 -12.86 3.47
C LEU A 121 -3.27 -13.19 4.96
N MET A 122 -2.34 -12.74 5.81
CA MET A 122 -2.39 -12.98 7.25
C MET A 122 -3.57 -12.29 7.94
N VAL A 123 -3.93 -11.08 7.50
CA VAL A 123 -5.09 -10.31 7.99
C VAL A 123 -6.40 -11.02 7.66
N ILE A 124 -6.48 -11.77 6.56
CA ILE A 124 -7.64 -12.60 6.21
C ILE A 124 -7.61 -13.93 6.98
N LEU A 125 -6.45 -14.58 7.04
CA LEU A 125 -6.31 -15.90 7.65
C LEU A 125 -6.56 -15.88 9.17
N THR A 126 -6.09 -14.84 9.86
CA THR A 126 -6.15 -14.77 11.33
C THR A 126 -7.60 -14.77 11.86
N PRO A 127 -8.54 -13.96 11.32
CA PRO A 127 -9.97 -14.05 11.65
C PRO A 127 -10.60 -15.40 11.30
N VAL A 128 -10.25 -15.99 10.15
CA VAL A 128 -10.74 -17.32 9.74
C VAL A 128 -10.36 -18.37 10.78
N LEU A 129 -9.09 -18.41 11.18
CA LEU A 129 -8.62 -19.27 12.28
C LEU A 129 -9.35 -18.97 13.58
N GLY A 130 -9.64 -17.70 13.85
CA GLY A 130 -10.43 -17.23 15.00
C GLY A 130 -11.86 -17.79 15.03
N PHE A 131 -12.49 -17.96 13.88
CA PHE A 131 -13.80 -18.61 13.78
C PHE A 131 -13.72 -20.13 13.90
N ILE A 132 -12.75 -20.75 13.21
CA ILE A 132 -12.60 -22.21 13.19
C ILE A 132 -12.23 -22.73 14.60
N GLN A 133 -11.35 -22.04 15.34
CA GLN A 133 -10.99 -22.45 16.71
C GLN A 133 -12.22 -22.44 17.65
N LEU A 134 -13.15 -21.49 17.47
CA LEU A 134 -14.35 -21.39 18.32
C LEU A 134 -15.34 -22.51 18.01
N LYS A 135 -15.44 -22.91 16.73
CA LYS A 135 -16.29 -24.02 16.29
C LYS A 135 -15.71 -25.38 16.72
N LYS A 136 -14.43 -25.63 16.46
CA LYS A 136 -13.78 -26.93 16.71
C LYS A 136 -13.28 -27.13 18.13
N ARG A 137 -13.09 -26.05 18.90
CA ARG A 137 -12.57 -26.06 20.29
C ARG A 137 -11.22 -26.77 20.48
N ASP A 138 -10.44 -26.93 19.42
CA ASP A 138 -9.11 -27.56 19.46
C ASP A 138 -8.04 -26.59 20.02
N LYS A 139 -7.27 -27.07 20.99
CA LYS A 139 -6.15 -26.32 21.61
C LYS A 139 -5.05 -25.97 20.61
N ARG A 140 -4.81 -26.81 19.59
CA ARG A 140 -3.80 -26.56 18.53
C ARG A 140 -4.20 -25.34 17.71
N LEU A 141 -5.45 -25.29 17.25
CA LEU A 141 -5.98 -24.15 16.50
C LEU A 141 -5.94 -22.86 17.32
N GLN A 142 -6.16 -22.94 18.64
CA GLN A 142 -6.01 -21.77 19.51
C GLN A 142 -4.57 -21.24 19.57
N THR A 143 -3.59 -22.15 19.63
CA THR A 143 -2.18 -21.77 19.60
C THR A 143 -1.81 -21.16 18.24
N ILE A 144 -2.28 -21.74 17.14
CA ILE A 144 -2.05 -21.22 15.79
C ILE A 144 -2.70 -19.84 15.62
N HIS A 145 -3.95 -19.64 16.05
CA HIS A 145 -4.61 -18.32 15.99
C HIS A 145 -3.87 -17.26 16.82
N ARG A 146 -3.41 -17.60 18.04
CA ARG A 146 -2.65 -16.67 18.89
C ARG A 146 -1.31 -16.27 18.27
N TRP A 147 -0.56 -17.23 17.74
CA TRP A 147 0.73 -16.95 17.13
C TRP A 147 0.60 -16.25 15.77
N SER A 148 -0.34 -16.68 14.92
CA SER A 148 -0.64 -15.98 13.66
C SER A 148 -1.03 -14.52 13.92
N GLY A 149 -1.92 -14.23 14.88
CA GLY A 149 -2.27 -12.85 15.21
C GLY A 149 -1.09 -12.00 15.69
N ARG A 150 -0.17 -12.58 16.49
CA ARG A 150 1.07 -11.89 16.91
C ARG A 150 2.00 -11.62 15.73
N MET A 151 2.17 -12.60 14.85
CA MET A 151 2.98 -12.46 13.64
C MET A 151 2.38 -11.42 12.69
N THR A 152 1.07 -11.42 12.47
CA THR A 152 0.38 -10.40 11.65
C THR A 152 0.71 -8.99 12.14
N ILE A 153 0.56 -8.73 13.44
CA ILE A 153 0.85 -7.40 14.01
C ILE A 153 2.34 -7.06 13.91
N ALA A 154 3.24 -8.00 14.20
CA ALA A 154 4.68 -7.76 14.09
C ALA A 154 5.08 -7.43 12.65
N LEU A 155 4.59 -8.21 11.67
CA LEU A 155 4.84 -7.97 10.26
C LEU A 155 4.23 -6.65 9.79
N MET A 156 3.04 -6.27 10.28
CA MET A 156 2.44 -4.96 9.97
C MET A 156 3.27 -3.79 10.49
N ILE A 157 3.84 -3.89 11.69
CA ILE A 157 4.73 -2.85 12.24
C ILE A 157 5.98 -2.72 11.39
N ILE A 158 6.63 -3.86 11.07
CA ILE A 158 7.80 -3.88 10.18
C ILE A 158 7.42 -3.29 8.82
N ASN A 159 6.27 -3.66 8.27
CA ASN A 159 5.83 -3.18 6.97
C ASN A 159 5.53 -1.67 6.95
N ALA A 160 4.94 -1.14 8.03
CA ALA A 160 4.72 0.29 8.19
C ALA A 160 6.05 1.06 8.26
N TYR A 161 7.04 0.51 8.95
CA TYR A 161 8.39 1.08 8.98
C TYR A 161 9.06 1.06 7.59
N LEU A 162 8.94 -0.05 6.84
CA LEU A 162 9.43 -0.12 5.46
C LEU A 162 8.74 0.89 4.54
N GLY A 163 7.43 1.10 4.72
CA GLY A 163 6.68 2.14 4.00
C GLY A 163 7.19 3.54 4.34
N TRP A 164 7.47 3.82 5.61
CA TRP A 164 8.10 5.07 6.04
C TRP A 164 9.48 5.28 5.40
N MET A 165 10.36 4.28 5.43
CA MET A 165 11.69 4.35 4.79
C MET A 165 11.61 4.59 3.28
N MET A 166 10.65 3.97 2.61
CA MET A 166 10.44 4.14 1.16
C MET A 166 10.11 5.60 0.82
N ILE A 167 9.31 6.29 1.64
CA ILE A 167 8.98 7.71 1.41
C ILE A 167 10.22 8.59 1.61
N GLN A 168 11.02 8.31 2.64
CA GLN A 168 12.24 9.05 2.91
C GLN A 168 13.26 8.95 1.77
N SER A 169 13.26 7.84 1.00
CA SER A 169 14.13 7.71 -0.17
C SER A 169 13.74 8.57 -1.38
N PHE A 170 12.55 9.16 -1.37
CA PHE A 170 12.09 10.08 -2.42
C PHE A 170 12.27 11.56 -2.07
N GLN A 171 12.76 11.87 -0.85
CA GLN A 171 13.05 13.23 -0.37
C GLN A 171 14.53 13.56 -0.51
#